data_AF-A0A2S2QLZ0-F1
#
_entry.id   AF-A0A2S2QLZ0-F1
#
_cell.length_a   1.000
_cell.length_b   1.000
_cell.length_c   1.000
_cell.angle_alpha   90.00
_cell.angle_beta   90.00
_cell.angle_gamma   90.00
#
_symmetry.space_group_name_H-M   'P 1'
#
loop_
_entity.id
_entity.type
_entity.pdbx_description
1 polymer ?
#
loop_
_entity_poly.entity_id
_entity_poly.type
_entity_poly.pdbx_seq_one_letter_code
_entity_poly.pdbx_strand_id
1 'polypeptide(L)'
;MIWAIGRMNHQKEPGIHDYFPRSVLKLDLDPKPPIDTCYPFTVNTEPLKRDVWEQPKIIDSNLRMMTATLGPSGGKKGFQGLTGMPSPGLAWYINGYMIPEIWLKRGITYVVYIYGGNNPHSSQYYHPFVITDEPNGGYDGMTDNAQKHTRILAGVQYTLRRQARPTSAGPLCLRERKGFDRRLDDNFLSFKEFNRSLDMRCEQGDPAILEFKPNSSWPDIVYYHSFVQNNMGWKLHIVDKYSTGRSSAAQIQFNCFLGILIYLIL
;
A
#
# COMPACT_ATOMS: atom_id res chain seq x y z
N MET A 1 0.30 -1.91 -32.49
CA MET A 1 -0.84 -1.65 -31.59
C MET A 1 -0.59 -2.43 -30.31
N ILE A 2 -0.52 -1.75 -29.16
CA ILE A 2 -0.32 -2.36 -27.85
C ILE A 2 -1.59 -2.08 -27.04
N TRP A 3 -2.17 -3.11 -26.45
CA TRP A 3 -3.37 -3.00 -25.61
C TRP A 3 -3.15 -3.74 -24.29
N ALA A 4 -3.86 -3.32 -23.25
CA ALA A 4 -3.81 -3.92 -21.92
C ALA A 4 -5.21 -3.90 -21.30
N ILE A 5 -5.50 -4.89 -20.46
CA ILE A 5 -6.75 -5.02 -19.71
C ILE A 5 -6.41 -5.01 -18.22
N GLY A 6 -7.09 -4.16 -17.45
CA GLY A 6 -6.87 -4.06 -16.01
C GLY A 6 -7.70 -2.91 -15.42
N ARG A 7 -7.80 -2.88 -14.08
CA ARG A 7 -8.41 -1.74 -13.37
C ARG A 7 -7.55 -0.50 -13.60
N MET A 8 -8.20 0.63 -13.85
CA MET A 8 -7.50 1.89 -14.09
C MET A 8 -7.01 2.52 -12.78
N ASN A 9 -5.77 2.99 -12.78
CA ASN A 9 -5.25 3.84 -11.70
C ASN A 9 -5.76 5.29 -11.83
N HIS A 10 -5.32 6.18 -10.93
CA HIS A 10 -5.74 7.58 -10.93
C HIS A 10 -5.37 8.31 -12.24
N GLN A 11 -4.29 7.88 -12.90
CA GLN A 11 -3.76 8.39 -14.16
C GLN A 11 -4.42 7.74 -15.39
N LYS A 12 -5.46 6.91 -15.21
CA LYS A 12 -6.15 6.15 -16.28
C LYS A 12 -5.25 5.13 -17.00
N GLU A 13 -4.21 4.66 -16.32
CA GLU A 13 -3.37 3.57 -16.82
C GLU A 13 -3.89 2.23 -16.30
N PRO A 14 -3.90 1.18 -17.14
CA PRO A 14 -4.33 -0.14 -16.71
C PRO A 14 -3.32 -0.77 -15.75
N GLY A 15 -3.78 -1.22 -14.58
CA GLY A 15 -2.99 -2.05 -13.67
C GLY A 15 -2.89 -3.51 -14.14
N ILE A 16 -2.29 -4.37 -13.32
CA ILE A 16 -2.27 -5.80 -13.61
C ILE A 16 -3.70 -6.36 -13.62
N HIS A 17 -4.00 -7.19 -14.63
CA HIS A 17 -5.27 -7.89 -14.74
C HIS A 17 -5.51 -8.80 -13.52
N ASP A 18 -6.71 -8.69 -12.97
CA ASP A 18 -7.19 -9.47 -11.82
C ASP A 18 -8.24 -10.52 -12.24
N TYR A 19 -8.56 -10.58 -13.53
CA TYR A 19 -9.47 -11.54 -14.12
C TYR A 19 -8.73 -12.42 -15.14
N PHE A 20 -8.81 -13.73 -14.92
CA PHE A 20 -8.17 -14.73 -15.74
C PHE A 20 -9.24 -15.70 -16.24
N PRO A 21 -9.63 -15.64 -17.52
CA PRO A 21 -10.64 -16.56 -18.05
C PRO A 21 -10.12 -18.00 -17.99
N ARG A 22 -10.96 -18.93 -17.53
CA ARG A 22 -10.62 -20.37 -17.45
C ARG A 22 -10.75 -21.09 -18.80
N SER A 23 -11.32 -20.43 -19.79
CA SER A 23 -11.53 -20.93 -21.15
C SER A 23 -11.06 -19.90 -22.17
N VAL A 24 -10.80 -20.36 -23.39
CA VAL A 24 -10.46 -19.46 -24.51
C VAL A 24 -11.67 -18.56 -24.80
N LEU A 25 -11.51 -17.25 -24.54
CA LEU A 25 -12.49 -16.25 -24.94
C LEU A 25 -12.21 -15.87 -26.40
N LYS A 26 -13.08 -16.28 -27.32
CA LYS A 26 -13.01 -15.82 -28.72
C LYS A 26 -13.62 -14.42 -28.80
N LEU A 27 -12.79 -13.42 -29.06
CA LEU A 27 -13.23 -12.07 -29.39
C LEU A 27 -13.54 -12.02 -30.87
N ASP A 28 -14.81 -11.80 -31.20
CA ASP A 28 -15.24 -11.53 -32.57
C ASP A 28 -15.14 -10.01 -32.79
N LEU A 29 -14.17 -9.59 -33.60
CA LEU A 29 -13.90 -8.19 -33.91
C LEU A 29 -14.52 -7.77 -35.25
N ASP A 30 -15.28 -8.67 -35.90
CA ASP A 30 -15.94 -8.32 -37.15
C ASP A 30 -17.04 -7.29 -36.87
N PRO A 31 -17.11 -6.20 -37.65
CA PRO A 31 -18.13 -5.18 -37.48
C PRO A 31 -19.50 -5.79 -37.80
N LYS A 32 -20.24 -6.15 -36.76
CA LYS A 32 -21.63 -6.57 -36.85
C LYS A 32 -22.54 -5.34 -36.83
N PRO A 33 -23.71 -5.39 -37.50
CA PRO A 33 -24.73 -4.37 -37.29
C PRO A 33 -24.99 -4.21 -35.78
N PRO A 34 -25.19 -2.98 -35.28
CA PRO A 34 -25.35 -2.75 -33.84
C PRO A 34 -26.61 -3.48 -33.35
N ILE A 35 -26.39 -4.54 -32.57
CA ILE A 35 -27.45 -5.23 -31.83
C ILE A 35 -27.31 -4.80 -30.38
N ASP A 36 -28.36 -4.21 -29.82
CA ASP A 36 -28.39 -3.85 -28.40
C ASP A 36 -28.45 -5.13 -27.56
N THR A 37 -27.27 -5.62 -27.17
CA THR A 37 -27.09 -6.73 -26.23
C THR A 37 -26.64 -6.23 -24.87
N CYS A 38 -26.85 -4.93 -24.58
CA CYS A 38 -26.48 -4.34 -23.30
C CYS A 38 -27.27 -5.00 -22.17
N TYR A 39 -26.61 -5.87 -21.41
CA TYR A 39 -27.08 -6.26 -20.09
C TYR A 39 -26.55 -5.24 -19.08
N PRO A 40 -27.33 -4.90 -18.04
CA PRO A 40 -26.83 -4.07 -16.97
C PRO A 40 -25.63 -4.77 -16.33
N PHE A 41 -24.46 -4.12 -16.37
CA PHE A 41 -23.29 -4.51 -15.58
C PHE A 41 -23.51 -4.16 -14.09
N THR A 42 -24.69 -4.45 -13.55
CA THR A 42 -24.97 -4.34 -12.12
C THR A 42 -24.22 -5.45 -11.43
N VAL A 43 -22.95 -5.18 -11.14
CA VAL A 43 -22.19 -5.92 -10.15
C VAL A 43 -22.91 -5.68 -8.83
N ASN A 44 -23.35 -6.73 -8.14
CA ASN A 44 -23.85 -6.61 -6.78
C ASN A 44 -22.82 -5.83 -5.95
N THR A 45 -23.17 -4.59 -5.60
CA THR A 45 -22.38 -3.65 -4.78
C THR A 45 -22.55 -3.93 -3.29
N GLU A 46 -23.20 -5.04 -2.93
CA GLU A 46 -23.07 -5.60 -1.59
C GLU A 46 -21.57 -5.75 -1.30
N PRO A 47 -21.01 -5.11 -0.27
CA PRO A 47 -19.65 -5.34 0.12
C PRO A 47 -19.61 -6.78 0.62
N LEU A 48 -19.31 -7.72 -0.30
CA LEU A 48 -18.74 -9.01 0.05
C LEU A 48 -17.72 -8.68 1.11
N LYS A 49 -17.97 -9.12 2.35
CA LYS A 49 -17.04 -9.03 3.49
C LYS A 49 -15.68 -9.30 2.87
N ARG A 50 -14.88 -8.24 2.71
CA ARG A 50 -13.74 -8.30 1.80
C ARG A 50 -12.88 -9.44 2.33
N ASP A 51 -12.77 -10.53 1.57
CA ASP A 51 -11.91 -11.66 1.89
C ASP A 51 -10.48 -11.20 1.62
N VAL A 52 -10.03 -10.24 2.43
CA VAL A 52 -8.75 -9.56 2.34
C VAL A 52 -7.93 -9.92 3.55
N TRP A 53 -6.61 -9.90 3.37
CA TRP A 53 -5.72 -10.16 4.48
C TRP A 53 -5.81 -9.03 5.51
N GLU A 54 -5.39 -9.32 6.73
CA GLU A 54 -5.29 -8.31 7.76
C GLU A 54 -4.23 -7.28 7.40
N GLN A 55 -4.59 -5.99 7.47
CA GLN A 55 -3.68 -4.87 7.25
C GLN A 55 -2.62 -4.84 8.37
N PRO A 56 -1.33 -5.04 8.06
CA PRO A 56 -0.30 -5.00 9.09
C PRO A 56 -0.15 -3.58 9.65
N LYS A 57 0.06 -3.47 10.96
CA LYS A 57 0.28 -2.20 11.68
C LYS A 57 1.57 -2.27 12.48
N ILE A 58 2.44 -1.28 12.31
CA ILE A 58 3.67 -1.14 13.09
C ILE A 58 3.47 0.05 14.04
N ILE A 59 3.19 -0.27 15.30
CA ILE A 59 3.02 0.70 16.39
C ILE A 59 4.04 0.34 17.47
N ASP A 60 5.25 0.89 17.35
CA ASP A 60 6.35 0.64 18.28
C ASP A 60 7.09 1.94 18.60
N SER A 61 7.08 2.33 19.87
CA SER A 61 7.76 3.54 20.34
C SER A 61 9.28 3.48 20.23
N ASN A 62 9.85 2.27 20.17
CA ASN A 62 11.28 2.02 20.04
C ASN A 62 11.74 1.86 18.59
N LEU A 63 10.81 1.85 17.62
CA LEU A 63 11.15 1.80 16.21
C LEU A 63 12.04 2.99 15.85
N ARG A 64 13.21 2.72 15.28
CA ARG A 64 14.13 3.74 14.72
C ARG A 64 14.60 3.37 13.33
N MET A 65 14.71 2.06 13.07
CA MET A 65 15.26 1.52 11.84
C MET A 65 14.23 0.60 11.20
N MET A 66 14.13 0.68 9.87
CA MET A 66 13.25 -0.14 9.06
C MET A 66 14.00 -0.65 7.83
N THR A 67 13.59 -1.80 7.32
CA THR A 67 14.11 -2.34 6.06
C THR A 67 12.98 -2.41 5.04
N ALA A 68 13.19 -1.78 3.87
CA ALA A 68 12.26 -1.77 2.76
C ALA A 68 12.77 -2.68 1.63
N THR A 69 11.98 -3.70 1.29
CA THR A 69 12.26 -4.64 0.18
C THR A 69 11.06 -4.70 -0.75
N LEU A 70 11.21 -5.31 -1.92
CA LEU A 70 10.11 -5.51 -2.86
C LEU A 70 9.52 -6.92 -2.76
N GLY A 71 8.27 -7.06 -3.15
CA GLY A 71 7.61 -8.36 -3.25
C GLY A 71 6.29 -8.26 -4.01
N PRO A 72 5.58 -9.38 -4.20
CA PRO A 72 4.33 -9.38 -4.93
C PRO A 72 3.25 -8.71 -4.08
N SER A 73 2.32 -8.03 -4.75
CA SER A 73 1.24 -7.27 -4.11
C SER A 73 0.09 -8.11 -3.54
N GLY A 74 0.13 -9.44 -3.67
CA GLY A 74 -0.84 -10.33 -3.04
C GLY A 74 -2.24 -10.33 -3.67
N GLY A 75 -2.36 -9.93 -4.93
CA GLY A 75 -3.61 -10.02 -5.69
C GLY A 75 -4.77 -9.20 -5.10
N LYS A 76 -5.98 -9.76 -5.18
CA LYS A 76 -7.22 -9.14 -4.68
C LYS A 76 -7.28 -9.14 -3.16
N LYS A 77 -6.64 -10.10 -2.49
CA LYS A 77 -6.63 -10.18 -1.03
C LYS A 77 -5.60 -9.25 -0.38
N GLY A 78 -4.53 -8.94 -1.11
CA GLY A 78 -3.44 -8.09 -0.69
C GLY A 78 -3.68 -6.60 -0.98
N PHE A 79 -2.72 -5.96 -1.64
CA PHE A 79 -2.73 -4.52 -1.91
C PHE A 79 -4.06 -4.00 -2.43
N GLN A 80 -4.63 -4.66 -3.46
CA GLN A 80 -5.84 -4.17 -4.11
C GLN A 80 -7.05 -4.23 -3.18
N GLY A 81 -7.17 -5.28 -2.38
CA GLY A 81 -8.27 -5.43 -1.43
C GLY A 81 -8.15 -4.51 -0.22
N LEU A 82 -6.91 -4.34 0.27
CA LEU A 82 -6.57 -3.49 1.41
C LEU A 82 -6.77 -2.00 1.09
N THR A 83 -6.29 -1.55 -0.06
CA THR A 83 -6.28 -0.14 -0.44
C THR A 83 -7.47 0.27 -1.31
N GLY A 84 -8.08 -0.69 -2.01
CA GLY A 84 -9.07 -0.42 -3.06
C GLY A 84 -8.45 0.06 -4.38
N MET A 85 -7.14 0.23 -4.45
CA MET A 85 -6.42 0.77 -5.61
C MET A 85 -5.76 -0.35 -6.42
N PRO A 86 -5.64 -0.22 -7.76
CA PRO A 86 -4.93 -1.20 -8.56
C PRO A 86 -3.44 -1.18 -8.26
N SER A 87 -2.79 -2.35 -8.34
CA SER A 87 -1.35 -2.50 -8.13
C SER A 87 -0.62 -2.73 -9.47
N PRO A 88 0.62 -2.22 -9.62
CA PRO A 88 1.50 -2.57 -10.75
C PRO A 88 2.08 -3.99 -10.64
N GLY A 89 1.67 -4.76 -9.62
CA GLY A 89 2.10 -6.11 -9.36
C GLY A 89 3.07 -6.23 -8.21
N LEU A 90 3.94 -5.25 -8.00
CA LEU A 90 4.85 -5.22 -6.86
C LEU A 90 4.33 -4.28 -5.77
N ALA A 91 4.77 -4.53 -4.54
CA ALA A 91 4.50 -3.68 -3.39
C ALA A 91 5.74 -3.61 -2.49
N TRP A 92 5.81 -2.55 -1.69
CA TRP A 92 6.81 -2.39 -0.65
C TRP A 92 6.51 -3.29 0.53
N TYR A 93 7.56 -3.96 0.99
CA TYR A 93 7.56 -4.74 2.21
C TYR A 93 8.45 -4.04 3.23
N ILE A 94 7.87 -3.62 4.36
CA ILE A 94 8.61 -2.97 5.43
C ILE A 94 8.73 -3.93 6.61
N ASN A 95 9.95 -4.23 7.02
CA ASN A 95 10.25 -5.24 8.05
C ASN A 95 9.58 -6.60 7.77
N GLY A 96 9.44 -6.95 6.47
CA GLY A 96 8.81 -8.19 6.03
C GLY A 96 7.28 -8.18 5.98
N TYR A 97 6.61 -7.10 6.41
CA TYR A 97 5.17 -6.92 6.24
C TYR A 97 4.88 -6.22 4.91
N MET A 98 3.87 -6.68 4.17
CA MET A 98 3.44 -6.03 2.94
C MET A 98 2.62 -4.79 3.28
N ILE A 99 3.01 -3.64 2.71
CA ILE A 99 2.36 -2.33 2.86
C ILE A 99 1.82 -1.99 4.27
N PRO A 100 2.57 -2.18 5.36
CA PRO A 100 2.08 -1.88 6.70
C PRO A 100 1.70 -0.40 6.85
N GLU A 101 0.72 -0.12 7.71
CA GLU A 101 0.56 1.22 8.27
C GLU A 101 1.55 1.39 9.43
N ILE A 102 2.28 2.49 9.44
CA ILE A 102 3.38 2.71 10.40
C ILE A 102 3.12 3.99 11.18
N TRP A 103 3.16 3.92 12.50
CA TRP A 103 3.04 5.09 13.38
C TRP A 103 4.43 5.60 13.74
N LEU A 104 4.71 6.84 13.36
CA LEU A 104 5.98 7.52 13.60
C LEU A 104 5.73 8.77 14.44
N LYS A 105 6.66 9.08 15.34
CA LYS A 105 6.58 10.22 16.24
C LYS A 105 7.30 11.43 15.66
N ARG A 106 6.69 12.62 15.73
CA ARG A 106 7.37 13.88 15.40
C ARG A 106 8.60 14.11 16.27
N GLY A 107 9.62 14.70 15.66
CA GLY A 107 10.87 15.03 16.34
C GLY A 107 11.81 13.83 16.58
N ILE A 108 11.45 12.63 16.10
CA ILE A 108 12.31 11.44 16.14
C ILE A 108 12.91 11.19 14.76
N THR A 109 14.22 10.89 14.73
CA THR A 109 14.92 10.51 13.50
C THR A 109 14.73 9.03 13.24
N TYR A 110 14.37 8.70 12.00
CA TYR A 110 14.17 7.34 11.51
C TYR A 110 15.10 7.07 10.33
N VAL A 111 15.48 5.80 10.18
CA VAL A 111 16.35 5.33 9.10
C VAL A 111 15.65 4.18 8.37
N VAL A 112 15.64 4.25 7.04
CA VAL A 112 15.16 3.16 6.17
C VAL A 112 16.33 2.62 5.35
N TYR A 113 16.58 1.33 5.47
CA TYR A 113 17.48 0.57 4.59
C TYR A 113 16.69 0.06 3.41
N ILE A 114 17.02 0.54 2.22
CA ILE A 114 16.19 0.36 1.03
C ILE A 114 16.88 -0.55 0.03
N TYR A 115 16.12 -1.55 -0.41
CA TYR A 115 16.49 -2.52 -1.43
C TYR A 115 15.45 -2.52 -2.56
N GLY A 116 15.36 -1.40 -3.26
CA GLY A 116 14.38 -1.11 -4.31
C GLY A 116 14.85 -1.36 -5.74
N GLY A 117 16.10 -1.78 -5.92
CA GLY A 117 16.76 -1.96 -7.22
C GLY A 117 17.31 -0.67 -7.80
N ASN A 118 18.56 -0.73 -8.27
CA ASN A 118 19.39 0.43 -8.62
C ASN A 118 19.61 0.61 -10.12
N ASN A 119 18.94 -0.18 -10.97
CA ASN A 119 19.06 -0.09 -12.43
C ASN A 119 17.88 0.69 -13.04
N PRO A 120 18.04 1.98 -13.42
CA PRO A 120 16.95 2.81 -13.96
C PRO A 120 16.34 2.30 -15.26
N HIS A 121 17.03 1.40 -15.97
CA HIS A 121 16.51 0.80 -17.20
C HIS A 121 15.56 -0.39 -16.94
N SER A 122 15.47 -0.85 -15.70
CA SER A 122 14.55 -1.91 -15.29
C SER A 122 13.23 -1.30 -14.81
N SER A 123 12.27 -1.10 -15.71
CA SER A 123 10.95 -0.55 -15.34
C SER A 123 10.20 -1.38 -14.29
N GLN A 124 10.48 -2.69 -14.24
CA GLN A 124 9.85 -3.63 -13.31
C GLN A 124 10.52 -3.67 -11.93
N TYR A 125 11.81 -3.34 -11.82
CA TYR A 125 12.57 -3.52 -10.57
C TYR A 125 13.33 -2.29 -10.13
N TYR A 126 13.12 -1.14 -10.76
CA TYR A 126 13.69 0.14 -10.32
C TYR A 126 12.65 0.91 -9.53
N HIS A 127 12.75 0.85 -8.20
CA HIS A 127 11.80 1.54 -7.33
C HIS A 127 12.53 2.31 -6.24
N PRO A 128 12.96 3.55 -6.52
CA PRO A 128 13.44 4.42 -5.47
C PRO A 128 12.34 4.76 -4.47
N PHE A 129 12.67 4.73 -3.18
CA PHE A 129 11.72 4.89 -2.09
C PHE A 129 11.57 6.37 -1.70
N VAL A 130 10.35 6.89 -1.72
CA VAL A 130 10.09 8.29 -1.34
C VAL A 130 9.00 8.38 -0.29
N ILE A 131 9.05 9.45 0.50
CA ILE A 131 7.97 9.83 1.41
C ILE A 131 7.35 11.12 0.87
N THR A 132 6.04 11.15 0.71
CA THR A 132 5.29 12.22 0.04
C THR A 132 3.95 12.45 0.72
N ASP A 133 3.33 13.61 0.52
CA ASP A 133 1.94 13.84 0.91
C ASP A 133 0.91 13.40 -0.14
N GLU A 134 1.37 12.88 -1.28
CA GLU A 134 0.51 12.36 -2.34
C GLU A 134 0.23 10.84 -2.16
N PRO A 135 -1.04 10.39 -2.18
CA PRO A 135 -1.43 9.04 -1.81
C PRO A 135 -1.14 7.92 -2.83
N ASN A 136 -0.87 8.25 -4.10
CA ASN A 136 -0.73 7.26 -5.15
C ASN A 136 0.74 6.96 -5.48
N GLY A 137 1.69 7.87 -5.24
CA GLY A 137 3.10 7.71 -5.59
C GLY A 137 3.37 7.96 -7.08
N GLY A 138 4.46 7.39 -7.61
CA GLY A 138 4.82 7.51 -9.03
C GLY A 138 4.98 8.94 -9.53
N TYR A 139 5.63 9.78 -8.73
CA TYR A 139 5.91 11.19 -9.02
C TYR A 139 6.48 11.43 -10.42
N ASP A 140 7.40 10.57 -10.88
CA ASP A 140 8.07 10.70 -12.19
C ASP A 140 7.08 10.66 -13.37
N GLY A 141 6.00 9.90 -13.25
CA GLY A 141 4.95 9.76 -14.28
C GLY A 141 3.86 10.84 -14.20
N MET A 142 3.90 11.74 -13.23
CA MET A 142 2.91 12.80 -13.08
C MET A 142 3.09 13.91 -14.11
N THR A 143 2.00 14.62 -14.44
CA THR A 143 2.07 15.85 -15.23
C THR A 143 2.84 16.94 -14.48
N ASP A 144 3.46 17.89 -15.20
CA ASP A 144 4.16 19.03 -14.60
C ASP A 144 3.32 19.81 -13.58
N ASN A 145 2.01 19.95 -13.85
CA ASN A 145 1.11 20.63 -12.94
C ASN A 145 0.89 19.83 -11.65
N ALA A 146 0.73 18.51 -11.75
CA ALA A 146 0.60 17.64 -10.58
C ALA A 146 1.92 17.61 -9.77
N GLN A 147 3.07 17.49 -10.44
CA GLN A 147 4.39 17.53 -9.79
C GLN A 147 4.64 18.81 -8.99
N LYS A 148 4.11 19.96 -9.44
CA LYS A 148 4.20 21.24 -8.71
C LYS A 148 3.37 21.28 -7.42
N HIS A 149 2.27 20.54 -7.35
CA HIS A 149 1.38 20.49 -6.18
C HIS A 149 1.67 19.31 -5.25
N THR A 150 2.50 18.36 -5.68
CA THR A 150 2.95 17.23 -4.88
C THR A 150 4.23 17.57 -4.14
N ARG A 151 4.26 17.36 -2.82
CA ARG A 151 5.46 17.60 -2.02
C ARG A 151 6.09 16.28 -1.59
N ILE A 152 7.26 16.02 -2.15
CA ILE A 152 8.13 14.95 -1.64
C ILE A 152 8.85 15.45 -0.40
N LEU A 153 8.60 14.77 0.72
CA LEU A 153 9.11 15.08 2.05
C LEU A 153 10.48 14.45 2.32
N ALA A 154 10.77 13.30 1.72
CA ALA A 154 12.06 12.61 1.82
C ALA A 154 12.32 11.69 0.62
N GLY A 155 13.59 11.38 0.35
CA GLY A 155 14.01 10.42 -0.69
C GLY A 155 14.35 11.03 -2.06
N VAL A 156 14.38 12.35 -2.17
CA VAL A 156 14.82 13.06 -3.38
C VAL A 156 15.78 14.19 -3.06
N GLN A 157 16.62 14.52 -4.03
CA GLN A 157 17.40 15.74 -4.10
C GLN A 157 16.91 16.59 -5.25
N TYR A 158 16.72 17.89 -5.03
CA TYR A 158 16.34 18.81 -6.09
C TYR A 158 17.57 19.36 -6.79
N THR A 159 17.58 19.31 -8.12
CA THR A 159 18.62 19.96 -8.93
C THR A 159 18.48 21.49 -8.89
N LEU A 160 19.47 22.21 -9.41
CA LEU A 160 19.39 23.68 -9.60
C LEU A 160 18.16 24.11 -10.41
N ARG A 161 17.66 23.23 -11.29
CA ARG A 161 16.44 23.45 -12.10
C ARG A 161 15.16 23.01 -11.37
N ARG A 162 15.22 22.75 -10.07
CA ARG A 162 14.12 22.26 -9.22
C ARG A 162 13.52 20.93 -9.69
N GLN A 163 14.28 20.12 -10.41
CA GLN A 163 13.86 18.76 -10.77
C GLN A 163 14.17 17.81 -9.62
N ALA A 164 13.18 17.03 -9.19
CA ALA A 164 13.38 15.99 -8.18
C ALA A 164 14.19 14.83 -8.77
N ARG A 165 15.25 14.41 -8.08
CA ARG A 165 16.06 13.23 -8.41
C ARG A 165 16.03 12.27 -7.23
N PRO A 166 15.60 11.01 -7.42
CA PRO A 166 15.54 10.05 -6.33
C PRO A 166 16.95 9.68 -5.86
N THR A 167 17.13 9.54 -4.55
CA THR A 167 18.42 9.21 -3.92
C THR A 167 18.44 7.84 -3.24
N SER A 168 17.31 7.14 -3.26
CA SER A 168 16.94 6.11 -2.29
C SER A 168 16.52 4.80 -2.98
N ALA A 169 17.37 4.27 -3.87
CA ALA A 169 17.08 3.07 -4.65
C ALA A 169 17.70 1.78 -4.06
N GLY A 170 19.03 1.72 -3.92
CA GLY A 170 19.74 0.55 -3.37
C GLY A 170 19.69 -0.71 -4.25
N PRO A 171 20.48 -1.76 -3.96
CA PRO A 171 20.44 -3.04 -4.68
C PRO A 171 19.07 -3.72 -4.54
N LEU A 172 18.72 -4.62 -5.46
CA LEU A 172 17.40 -5.27 -5.42
C LEU A 172 17.36 -6.38 -4.36
N CYS A 173 16.37 -6.34 -3.46
CA CYS A 173 15.91 -7.51 -2.72
C CYS A 173 14.43 -7.75 -3.02
N LEU A 174 14.15 -8.89 -3.64
CA LEU A 174 12.84 -9.26 -4.13
C LEU A 174 12.35 -10.53 -3.46
N ARG A 175 11.15 -10.46 -2.87
CA ARG A 175 10.36 -11.63 -2.50
C ARG A 175 9.67 -12.17 -3.75
N GLU A 176 9.91 -13.42 -4.09
CA GLU A 176 9.26 -14.05 -5.24
C GLU A 176 9.14 -15.57 -5.06
N ARG A 177 8.30 -16.19 -5.89
CA ARG A 177 8.18 -17.65 -5.98
C ARG A 177 8.58 -18.10 -7.35
N LYS A 178 9.61 -18.93 -7.45
CA LYS A 178 10.03 -19.48 -8.74
C LYS A 178 8.98 -20.46 -9.26
N GLY A 179 8.57 -20.27 -10.52
CA GLY A 179 7.66 -21.17 -11.22
C GLY A 179 6.22 -21.20 -10.69
N PHE A 180 5.85 -20.30 -9.77
CA PHE A 180 4.50 -20.23 -9.24
C PHE A 180 3.64 -19.24 -10.02
N ASP A 181 2.41 -19.64 -10.27
CA ASP A 181 1.43 -18.82 -10.94
C ASP A 181 0.85 -17.78 -9.98
N ARG A 182 1.22 -16.51 -10.19
CA ARG A 182 0.76 -15.36 -9.37
C ARG A 182 -0.75 -15.20 -9.33
N ARG A 183 -1.48 -15.81 -10.28
CA ARG A 183 -2.96 -15.86 -10.29
C ARG A 183 -3.53 -16.58 -9.08
N LEU A 184 -2.72 -17.40 -8.42
CA LEU A 184 -3.09 -18.20 -7.27
C LEU A 184 -2.70 -17.52 -5.93
N ASP A 185 -2.17 -16.30 -5.96
CA ASP A 185 -1.86 -15.54 -4.74
C ASP A 185 -3.11 -15.34 -3.87
N ASP A 186 -4.30 -15.24 -4.48
CA ASP A 186 -5.58 -15.10 -3.78
C ASP A 186 -6.03 -16.37 -3.04
N ASN A 187 -5.39 -17.53 -3.27
CA ASN A 187 -5.75 -18.79 -2.62
C ASN A 187 -5.23 -18.89 -1.18
N PHE A 188 -4.31 -18.02 -0.77
CA PHE A 188 -3.80 -18.00 0.59
C PHE A 188 -4.82 -17.40 1.55
N LEU A 189 -5.02 -18.06 2.70
CA LEU A 189 -6.01 -17.61 3.70
C LEU A 189 -5.52 -16.38 4.45
N SER A 190 -4.20 -16.22 4.60
CA SER A 190 -3.60 -15.08 5.28
C SER A 190 -2.30 -14.62 4.63
N PHE A 191 -1.95 -13.34 4.84
CA PHE A 191 -0.66 -12.81 4.44
C PHE A 191 0.51 -13.60 5.03
N LYS A 192 0.36 -14.15 6.26
CA LYS A 192 1.43 -14.93 6.91
C LYS A 192 1.75 -16.21 6.15
N GLU A 193 0.74 -16.94 5.68
CA GLU A 193 0.93 -18.13 4.84
C GLU A 193 1.52 -17.76 3.48
N PHE A 194 0.98 -16.71 2.86
CA PHE A 194 1.50 -16.19 1.60
C PHE A 194 2.98 -15.81 1.71
N ASN A 195 3.35 -15.03 2.71
CA ASN A 195 4.72 -14.54 2.88
C ASN A 195 5.72 -15.66 3.19
N ARG A 196 5.29 -16.72 3.88
CA ARG A 196 6.12 -17.92 4.11
C ARG A 196 6.37 -18.72 2.85
N SER A 197 5.50 -18.60 1.85
CA SER A 197 5.68 -19.28 0.57
C SER A 197 6.68 -18.58 -0.36
N LEU A 198 7.11 -17.35 -0.03
CA LEU A 198 8.01 -16.53 -0.83
C LEU A 198 9.48 -16.77 -0.45
N ASP A 199 10.33 -16.90 -1.46
CA ASP A 199 11.78 -16.87 -1.30
C ASP A 199 12.30 -15.45 -1.45
N MET A 200 13.37 -15.11 -0.73
CA MET A 200 14.04 -13.83 -0.87
C MET A 200 15.25 -13.96 -1.79
N ARG A 201 15.30 -13.14 -2.85
CA ARG A 201 16.48 -12.99 -3.72
C ARG A 201 17.04 -11.59 -3.61
N CYS A 202 18.29 -11.46 -3.19
CA CYS A 202 18.99 -10.19 -3.07
C CYS A 202 20.21 -10.12 -3.99
N GLU A 203 20.40 -8.97 -4.61
CA GLU A 203 21.65 -8.60 -5.28
C GLU A 203 22.70 -8.17 -4.24
N GLN A 204 23.97 -8.25 -4.62
CA GLN A 204 25.07 -7.82 -3.75
C GLN A 204 25.13 -6.30 -3.64
N GLY A 205 25.54 -5.81 -2.47
CA GLY A 205 25.79 -4.39 -2.21
C GLY A 205 25.11 -3.90 -0.93
N ASP A 206 25.49 -2.68 -0.54
CA ASP A 206 24.91 -2.02 0.62
C ASP A 206 23.56 -1.36 0.27
N PRO A 207 22.59 -1.36 1.20
CA PRO A 207 21.31 -0.70 1.01
C PRO A 207 21.49 0.81 0.77
N ALA A 208 20.55 1.40 0.04
CA ALA A 208 20.41 2.86 0.12
C ALA A 208 19.85 3.24 1.49
N ILE A 209 20.42 4.26 2.11
CA ILE A 209 20.03 4.73 3.44
C ILE A 209 19.22 6.02 3.28
N LEU A 210 17.96 5.99 3.73
CA LEU A 210 17.13 7.18 3.85
C LEU A 210 16.94 7.54 5.32
N GLU A 211 17.57 8.63 5.74
CA GLU A 211 17.32 9.24 7.06
C GLU A 211 16.30 10.36 6.94
N PHE A 212 15.30 10.37 7.83
CA PHE A 212 14.30 11.44 7.89
C PHE A 212 13.79 11.67 9.30
N LYS A 213 13.30 12.89 9.55
CA LYS A 213 12.78 13.31 10.85
C LYS A 213 11.47 14.08 10.65
N PRO A 214 10.30 13.44 10.84
CA PRO A 214 9.02 14.13 10.75
C PRO A 214 8.97 15.30 11.74
N ASN A 215 8.56 16.47 11.28
CA ASN A 215 8.49 17.69 12.08
C ASN A 215 7.06 18.28 12.06
N SER A 216 6.86 19.47 12.62
CA SER A 216 5.54 20.11 12.69
C SER A 216 4.96 20.52 11.34
N SER A 217 5.77 20.61 10.27
CA SER A 217 5.27 20.93 8.92
C SER A 217 4.81 19.70 8.12
N TRP A 218 5.05 18.48 8.66
CA TRP A 218 4.57 17.24 8.08
C TRP A 218 3.09 17.01 8.45
N PRO A 219 2.24 16.68 7.46
CA PRO A 219 0.87 16.25 7.73
C PRO A 219 0.80 15.03 8.66
N ASP A 220 -0.34 14.83 9.32
CA ASP A 220 -0.57 13.66 10.19
C ASP A 220 -0.60 12.34 9.43
N ILE A 221 -0.91 12.38 8.13
CA ILE A 221 -0.84 11.23 7.24
C ILE A 221 0.00 11.61 6.05
N VAL A 222 1.07 10.85 5.84
CA VAL A 222 1.92 10.91 4.66
C VAL A 222 2.07 9.49 4.11
N TYR A 223 2.64 9.35 2.93
CA TYR A 223 2.70 8.09 2.22
C TYR A 223 4.12 7.75 1.83
N TYR A 224 4.48 6.47 1.94
CA TYR A 224 5.72 5.96 1.36
C TYR A 224 5.41 5.24 0.06
N HIS A 225 6.13 5.56 -1.02
CA HIS A 225 5.87 5.00 -2.35
C HIS A 225 7.15 4.79 -3.16
N SER A 226 7.00 4.16 -4.32
CA SER A 226 7.99 4.26 -5.39
C SER A 226 7.94 5.65 -6.03
N PHE A 227 9.10 6.21 -6.33
CA PHE A 227 9.22 7.46 -7.09
C PHE A 227 8.67 7.34 -8.51
N VAL A 228 8.78 6.15 -9.12
CA VAL A 228 8.45 5.94 -10.54
C VAL A 228 7.14 5.18 -10.76
N GLN A 229 6.68 4.41 -9.78
CA GLN A 229 5.47 3.60 -9.91
C GLN A 229 4.39 4.01 -8.91
N ASN A 230 3.16 4.06 -9.40
CA ASN A 230 1.98 4.30 -8.58
C ASN A 230 1.65 3.04 -7.75
N ASN A 231 0.99 3.24 -6.61
CA ASN A 231 0.31 2.20 -5.85
C ASN A 231 1.21 1.02 -5.42
N MET A 232 2.41 1.35 -4.94
CA MET A 232 3.35 0.36 -4.39
C MET A 232 3.53 0.44 -2.88
N GLY A 233 3.08 1.50 -2.22
CA GLY A 233 3.23 1.63 -0.77
C GLY A 233 1.96 2.13 -0.10
N TRP A 234 2.10 2.67 1.11
CA TRP A 234 0.96 2.97 1.96
C TRP A 234 1.27 4.05 2.99
N LYS A 235 0.55 4.05 4.12
CA LYS A 235 0.48 5.19 5.05
C LYS A 235 1.54 5.15 6.14
N LEU A 236 2.08 6.33 6.40
CA LEU A 236 2.75 6.68 7.65
C LEU A 236 1.83 7.62 8.43
N HIS A 237 1.49 7.23 9.65
CA HIS A 237 0.76 8.06 10.60
C HIS A 237 1.76 8.82 11.46
N ILE A 238 1.82 10.13 11.30
CA ILE A 238 2.72 11.02 12.02
C ILE A 238 1.99 11.55 13.26
N VAL A 239 2.45 11.15 14.44
CA VAL A 239 1.81 11.47 15.73
C VAL A 239 2.75 12.23 16.65
N ASP A 240 2.18 13.00 17.58
CA ASP A 240 2.97 13.68 18.62
C ASP A 240 3.25 12.76 19.81
N LYS A 241 2.32 11.85 20.09
CA LYS A 241 2.40 10.84 21.16
C LYS A 241 1.72 9.56 20.67
N TYR A 242 2.27 8.41 21.02
CA TYR A 242 1.55 7.15 20.87
C TYR A 242 0.38 7.14 21.85
N SER A 243 -0.83 6.82 21.38
CA SER A 243 -1.96 6.67 22.28
C SER A 243 -1.68 5.48 23.21
N THR A 244 -1.42 5.76 24.48
CA THR A 244 -1.53 4.72 25.50
C THR A 244 -3.02 4.43 25.63
N GLY A 245 -3.45 3.25 25.16
CA GLY A 245 -4.84 2.84 25.24
C GLY A 245 -5.29 2.78 26.70
N ARG A 246 -5.82 3.87 27.24
CA ARG A 246 -6.85 3.79 28.28
C ARG A 246 -8.15 3.59 27.54
N SER A 247 -8.58 2.34 27.44
CA SER A 247 -9.99 2.03 27.27
C SER A 247 -10.72 2.78 28.38
N SER A 248 -11.45 3.84 28.03
CA SER A 248 -12.46 4.40 28.91
C SER A 248 -13.50 3.32 29.08
N ALA A 249 -13.31 2.46 30.10
CA ALA A 249 -14.38 1.62 30.59
C ALA A 249 -15.50 2.57 30.98
N ALA A 250 -16.58 2.59 30.19
CA ALA A 250 -17.81 3.23 30.56
C ALA A 250 -18.24 2.58 31.88
N GLN A 251 -18.00 3.27 32.99
CA GLN A 251 -18.48 2.90 34.29
C GLN A 251 -20.00 3.05 34.24
N ILE A 252 -20.69 1.96 33.91
CA ILE A 252 -22.14 1.88 34.09
C ILE A 252 -22.37 1.91 35.60
N GLN A 253 -22.71 3.08 36.13
CA GLN A 253 -23.20 3.21 37.50
C GLN A 253 -24.57 2.51 37.56
N PHE A 254 -24.59 1.32 38.15
CA PHE A 254 -25.81 0.61 38.48
C PHE A 254 -26.43 1.28 39.72
N ASN A 255 -27.31 2.25 39.50
CA ASN A 255 -28.14 2.80 40.58
C ASN A 255 -29.23 1.78 40.95
N CYS A 256 -28.94 0.91 41.91
CA CYS A 256 -29.97 0.15 42.61
C CYS A 256 -30.80 1.11 43.47
N PHE A 257 -31.96 1.53 42.95
CA PHE A 257 -33.02 2.14 43.75
C PHE A 257 -33.53 1.10 44.76
N LEU A 258 -33.20 1.29 46.04
CA LEU A 258 -33.80 0.56 47.14
C LEU A 258 -35.23 1.10 47.35
N GLY A 259 -36.22 0.44 46.74
CA GLY A 259 -37.63 0.71 47.00
C GLY A 259 -38.06 0.08 48.32
N ILE A 260 -38.05 0.86 49.40
CA ILE A 260 -38.73 0.49 50.66
C ILE A 260 -40.23 0.82 50.47
N LEU A 261 -41.02 -0.23 50.20
CA LEU A 261 -42.48 -0.16 50.24
C LEU A 261 -42.93 -0.33 51.70
N ILE A 262 -43.25 0.78 52.36
CA ILE A 262 -44.13 0.78 53.54
C ILE A 262 -45.55 0.86 53.00
N TYR A 263 -46.36 -0.17 53.24
CA TYR A 263 -47.80 -0.01 53.38
C TYR A 263 -48.34 -0.95 54.46
N LEU A 264 -49.08 -0.32 55.38
CA LEU A 264 -49.79 -0.90 56.50
C LEU A 264 -50.81 -1.95 56.07
N ILE A 265 -50.92 -3.05 56.82
CA ILE A 265 -52.21 -3.70 57.13
C ILE A 265 -52.14 -4.30 58.56
N LEU A 266 -53.15 -3.90 59.37
CA LEU A 266 -53.58 -4.35 60.70
C LEU A 266 -52.74 -3.92 61.93
#